data_AF-A0A932DJM0-F1
#
_entry.id   AF-A0A932DJM0-F1
#
_cell.length_a   1.000
_cell.length_b   1.000
_cell.length_c   1.000
_cell.angle_alpha   90.00
_cell.angle_beta   90.00
_cell.angle_gamma   90.00
#
_symmetry.space_group_name_H-M   'P 1'
#
loop_
_entity.id
_entity.type
_entity.pdbx_description
1 polymer ?
#
loop_
_entity_poly.entity_id
_entity_poly.type
_entity_poly.pdbx_seq_one_letter_code
_entity_poly.pdbx_strand_id
1 'polypeptide(L)'
;AGKPLRRAALFVVGALIPAAFLLWYNTVNFGGPLTLSTFSVDTTRWPQNASFFDDFATPLWVGLPAMLFYGGDNQGLFWLAPVSLLGLAGLRGLWQRSRREFALIVGGFAAMLLLFSTSTTFNPYTNDGRYITPFLGLWFVAVGFGVAGNDGSRELSGLRSAVVFGLFFLSIRNQIMHIAFSWGHDFDLAALRPLSVAPENIAALWRAVFPNAANVPLWWGMLALTWFAARLVSPQQHNLET
;
A
#
# COMPACT_ATOMS: atom_id res chain seq x y z
N ALA A 1 36.05 -4.30 13.53
CA ALA A 1 35.48 -4.38 12.18
C ALA A 1 34.17 -3.59 12.09
N GLY A 2 34.07 -2.70 11.09
CA GLY A 2 32.87 -2.24 10.39
C GLY A 2 31.56 -1.97 11.14
N LYS A 3 31.31 -0.72 11.58
CA LYS A 3 29.93 -0.18 11.69
C LYS A 3 29.00 -0.59 10.53
N PRO A 4 29.44 -0.61 9.25
CA PRO A 4 28.65 -1.16 8.14
C PRO A 4 28.31 -2.65 8.30
N LEU A 5 29.25 -3.49 8.74
CA LEU A 5 29.02 -4.93 8.93
C LEU A 5 28.00 -5.19 10.04
N ARG A 6 28.10 -4.47 11.16
CA ARG A 6 27.11 -4.55 12.25
C ARG A 6 25.72 -4.10 11.80
N ARG A 7 25.62 -3.03 11.00
CA ARG A 7 24.34 -2.56 10.45
C ARG A 7 23.74 -3.55 9.45
N ALA A 8 24.57 -4.12 8.58
CA ALA A 8 24.14 -5.17 7.66
C ALA A 8 23.65 -6.41 8.42
N ALA A 9 24.38 -6.85 9.45
CA ALA A 9 23.98 -7.98 10.29
C ALA A 9 22.65 -7.71 11.01
N LEU A 10 22.48 -6.54 11.63
CA LEU A 10 21.22 -6.15 12.27
C LEU A 10 20.05 -6.05 11.28
N PHE A 11 20.31 -5.55 10.06
CA PHE A 11 19.31 -5.52 9.00
C PHE A 11 18.90 -6.93 8.59
N VAL A 12 19.86 -7.83 8.37
CA VAL A 12 19.60 -9.24 8.02
C VAL A 12 18.81 -9.91 9.12
N VAL A 13 19.24 -9.81 10.38
CA VAL A 13 18.51 -10.40 11.53
C VAL A 13 17.11 -9.81 11.66
N GLY A 14 16.96 -8.50 11.51
CA GLY A 14 15.68 -7.81 11.55
C GLY A 14 14.73 -8.22 10.42
N ALA A 15 15.26 -8.55 9.23
CA ALA A 15 14.49 -9.04 8.09
C ALA A 15 14.17 -10.54 8.19
N LEU A 16 15.02 -11.34 8.84
CA LEU A 16 14.81 -12.78 9.01
C LEU A 16 13.60 -13.10 9.87
N ILE A 17 13.30 -12.30 10.89
CA ILE A 17 12.14 -12.51 11.77
C ILE A 17 10.81 -12.45 10.99
N PRO A 18 10.46 -11.36 10.28
CA PRO A 18 9.23 -11.31 9.48
C PRO A 18 9.28 -12.32 8.33
N ALA A 19 10.43 -12.57 7.71
CA ALA A 19 10.55 -13.58 6.66
C ALA A 19 10.23 -14.99 7.19
N ALA A 20 10.80 -15.39 8.34
CA ALA A 20 10.52 -16.68 8.96
C ALA A 20 9.05 -16.81 9.36
N PHE A 21 8.43 -15.74 9.88
CA PHE A 21 7.00 -15.73 10.17
C PHE A 21 6.16 -15.94 8.90
N LEU A 22 6.49 -15.28 7.79
CA LEU A 22 5.80 -15.45 6.51
C LEU A 22 5.94 -16.87 5.96
N LEU A 23 7.14 -17.46 6.02
CA LEU A 23 7.39 -18.83 5.57
C LEU A 23 6.62 -19.84 6.45
N TRP A 24 6.59 -19.64 7.77
CA TRP A 24 5.78 -20.46 8.69
C TRP A 24 4.29 -20.33 8.40
N TYR A 25 3.79 -19.09 8.28
CA TYR A 25 2.39 -18.81 7.96
C TYR A 25 1.97 -19.49 6.67
N ASN A 26 2.79 -19.38 5.61
CA ASN A 26 2.52 -20.06 4.35
C ASN A 26 2.54 -21.59 4.49
N THR A 27 3.47 -22.14 5.26
CA THR A 27 3.53 -23.59 5.49
C THR A 27 2.28 -24.10 6.18
N VAL A 28 1.81 -23.40 7.21
CA VAL A 28 0.64 -23.80 8.00
C VAL A 28 -0.66 -23.65 7.19
N ASN A 29 -0.81 -22.59 6.40
CA ASN A 29 -2.07 -22.29 5.72
C ASN A 29 -2.14 -22.86 4.30
N PHE A 30 -1.01 -23.04 3.63
CA PHE A 30 -0.93 -23.42 2.21
C PHE A 30 -0.05 -24.66 1.97
N GLY A 31 0.44 -25.32 3.02
CA GLY A 31 1.14 -26.61 2.90
C GLY A 31 2.62 -26.54 2.51
N GLY A 32 3.19 -25.33 2.34
CA GLY A 32 4.62 -25.16 2.12
C GLY A 32 5.10 -23.72 2.26
N PRO A 33 6.39 -23.49 2.55
CA PRO A 33 6.92 -22.15 2.84
C PRO A 33 6.89 -21.22 1.63
N LEU A 34 6.91 -21.79 0.42
CA LEU A 34 6.83 -21.08 -0.85
C LEU A 34 5.49 -21.30 -1.56
N THR A 35 4.54 -22.01 -0.92
CA THR A 35 3.21 -22.18 -1.48
C THR A 35 2.41 -20.91 -1.23
N LEU A 36 2.07 -20.20 -2.29
CA LEU A 36 1.28 -18.98 -2.24
C LEU A 36 -0.20 -19.33 -2.22
N SER A 37 -1.01 -18.45 -1.61
CA SER A 37 -2.47 -18.61 -1.60
C SER A 37 -3.08 -18.70 -3.00
N THR A 38 -2.40 -18.13 -4.01
CA THR A 38 -2.83 -18.14 -5.41
C THR A 38 -2.90 -19.56 -6.00
N PHE A 39 -2.07 -20.49 -5.52
CA PHE A 39 -2.11 -21.89 -5.95
C PHE A 39 -3.30 -22.68 -5.38
N SER A 40 -4.05 -22.09 -4.45
CA SER A 40 -5.26 -22.70 -3.86
C SER A 40 -6.55 -22.03 -4.37
N VAL A 41 -6.45 -21.15 -5.37
CA VAL A 41 -7.60 -20.49 -5.97
C VAL A 41 -8.31 -21.44 -6.93
N ASP A 42 -9.64 -21.37 -6.95
CA ASP A 42 -10.45 -22.06 -7.96
C ASP A 42 -10.16 -21.52 -9.37
N THR A 43 -9.30 -22.20 -10.11
CA THR A 43 -8.90 -21.79 -11.46
C THR A 43 -10.02 -21.92 -12.49
N THR A 44 -11.15 -22.54 -12.17
CA THR A 44 -12.34 -22.51 -13.04
C THR A 44 -13.02 -21.15 -12.99
N ARG A 45 -13.00 -20.51 -11.81
CA ARG A 45 -13.50 -19.14 -11.60
C ARG A 45 -12.43 -18.08 -11.88
N TRP A 46 -11.16 -18.40 -11.71
CA TRP A 46 -10.01 -17.48 -11.80
C TRP A 46 -8.89 -18.06 -12.68
N PRO A 47 -9.10 -18.19 -14.01
CA PRO A 47 -8.18 -18.90 -14.89
C PRO A 47 -6.80 -18.24 -14.99
N GLN A 48 -6.70 -16.93 -14.77
CA GLN A 48 -5.43 -16.20 -14.76
C GLN A 48 -4.49 -16.59 -13.60
N ASN A 49 -5.01 -17.27 -12.57
CA ASN A 49 -4.20 -17.75 -11.44
C ASN A 49 -3.71 -19.19 -11.64
N ALA A 50 -3.80 -19.73 -12.87
CA ALA A 50 -3.40 -21.12 -13.18
C ALA A 50 -1.90 -21.37 -12.98
N SER A 51 -1.08 -20.34 -13.13
CA SER A 51 0.35 -20.40 -12.82
C SER A 51 0.89 -19.03 -12.44
N PHE A 52 2.09 -19.01 -11.85
CA PHE A 52 2.81 -17.77 -11.59
C PHE A 52 3.07 -16.95 -12.87
N PHE A 53 3.22 -17.58 -14.03
CA PHE A 53 3.42 -16.84 -15.28
C PHE A 53 2.13 -16.20 -15.78
N ASP A 54 1.00 -16.92 -15.63
CA ASP A 54 -0.32 -16.42 -16.00
C ASP A 54 -0.72 -15.23 -15.12
N ASP A 55 -0.34 -15.28 -13.84
CA ASP A 55 -0.54 -14.20 -12.86
C ASP A 55 0.07 -12.88 -13.32
N PHE A 56 1.19 -12.92 -14.06
CA PHE A 56 1.98 -11.77 -14.53
C PHE A 56 2.02 -11.65 -16.07
N ALA A 57 1.01 -12.16 -16.77
CA ALA A 57 0.99 -12.20 -18.24
C ALA A 57 0.51 -10.89 -18.90
N THR A 58 0.07 -9.89 -18.14
CA THR A 58 -0.53 -8.69 -18.72
C THR A 58 0.54 -7.84 -19.43
N PRO A 59 0.33 -7.46 -20.71
CA PRO A 59 1.25 -6.59 -21.41
C PRO A 59 1.39 -5.23 -20.72
N LEU A 60 2.64 -4.77 -20.59
CA LEU A 60 2.95 -3.50 -19.91
C LEU A 60 2.20 -2.30 -20.49
N TRP A 61 1.97 -2.25 -21.81
CA TRP A 61 1.23 -1.15 -22.43
C TRP A 61 -0.24 -1.09 -22.01
N VAL A 62 -0.82 -2.15 -21.43
CA VAL A 62 -2.19 -2.11 -20.87
C VAL A 62 -2.13 -1.88 -19.38
N GLY A 63 -1.32 -2.65 -18.68
CA GLY A 63 -1.37 -2.61 -17.22
C GLY A 63 -0.69 -1.39 -16.62
N LEU A 64 0.27 -0.76 -17.32
CA LEU A 64 0.88 0.49 -16.84
C LEU A 64 -0.09 1.67 -16.91
N PRO A 65 -0.77 1.96 -18.05
CA PRO A 65 -1.82 2.98 -18.06
C PRO A 65 -2.96 2.65 -17.10
N ALA A 66 -3.40 1.38 -17.02
CA ALA A 66 -4.45 0.96 -16.11
C ALA A 66 -4.06 1.15 -14.63
N MET A 67 -2.80 0.96 -14.26
CA MET A 67 -2.32 1.16 -12.89
C MET A 67 -2.21 2.63 -12.48
N LEU A 68 -2.02 3.53 -13.45
CA LEU A 68 -1.84 4.96 -13.18
C LEU A 68 -3.15 5.75 -13.35
N PHE A 69 -3.95 5.38 -14.34
CA PHE A 69 -5.14 6.08 -14.77
C PHE A 69 -6.34 5.12 -14.87
N TYR A 70 -7.48 5.63 -15.29
CA TYR A 70 -8.64 4.78 -15.57
C TYR A 70 -8.49 4.07 -16.92
N GLY A 71 -8.71 2.75 -16.97
CA GLY A 71 -8.69 1.98 -18.21
C GLY A 71 -8.62 0.47 -17.99
N GLY A 72 -9.10 -0.33 -18.95
CA GLY A 72 -9.11 -1.80 -18.84
C GLY A 72 -9.85 -2.30 -17.60
N ASP A 73 -11.03 -1.74 -17.33
CA ASP A 73 -11.86 -1.98 -16.14
C ASP A 73 -11.15 -1.77 -14.81
N ASN A 74 -10.11 -0.94 -14.81
CA ASN A 74 -9.31 -0.65 -13.64
C ASN A 74 -9.34 0.83 -13.25
N GLN A 75 -9.27 1.06 -11.94
CA GLN A 75 -9.15 2.39 -11.36
C GLN A 75 -7.71 2.59 -10.89
N GLY A 76 -6.89 3.24 -11.73
CA GLY A 76 -5.49 3.48 -11.40
C GLY A 76 -5.26 4.50 -10.28
N LEU A 77 -3.99 4.63 -9.89
CA LEU A 77 -3.51 5.45 -8.79
C LEU A 77 -4.05 6.87 -8.78
N PHE A 78 -3.93 7.60 -9.90
CA PHE A 78 -4.27 9.02 -9.92
C PHE A 78 -5.78 9.24 -9.91
N TRP A 79 -6.56 8.21 -10.25
CA TRP A 79 -8.01 8.23 -10.13
C TRP A 79 -8.45 7.93 -8.70
N LEU A 80 -7.88 6.89 -8.08
CA LEU A 80 -8.20 6.49 -6.71
C LEU A 80 -7.63 7.43 -5.66
N ALA A 81 -6.43 7.96 -5.90
CA ALA A 81 -5.75 8.88 -5.00
C ALA A 81 -5.25 10.12 -5.75
N PRO A 82 -6.12 11.05 -6.17
CA PRO A 82 -5.72 12.27 -6.87
C PRO A 82 -4.67 13.11 -6.14
N VAL A 83 -4.61 13.04 -4.80
CA VAL A 83 -3.56 13.70 -3.99
C VAL A 83 -2.14 13.26 -4.38
N SER A 84 -1.98 12.05 -4.92
CA SER A 84 -0.70 11.52 -5.37
C SER A 84 -0.12 12.28 -6.57
N LEU A 85 -0.93 13.01 -7.35
CA LEU A 85 -0.45 13.86 -8.45
C LEU A 85 0.49 14.97 -7.93
N LEU A 86 0.31 15.43 -6.69
CA LEU A 86 1.22 16.37 -6.05
C LEU A 86 2.64 15.81 -5.91
N GLY A 87 2.77 14.48 -5.84
CA GLY A 87 4.06 13.80 -5.82
C GLY A 87 4.87 14.07 -7.08
N LEU A 88 4.24 14.16 -8.25
CA LEU A 88 4.90 14.48 -9.52
C LEU A 88 5.58 15.85 -9.46
N ALA A 89 4.90 16.85 -8.90
CA ALA A 89 5.48 18.19 -8.70
C ALA A 89 6.64 18.17 -7.70
N GLY A 90 6.56 17.32 -6.67
CA GLY A 90 7.59 17.17 -5.65
C GLY A 90 8.83 16.39 -6.07
N LEU A 91 8.78 15.62 -7.18
CA LEU A 91 9.92 14.85 -7.69
C LEU A 91 11.16 15.71 -7.94
N ARG A 92 10.97 16.92 -8.50
CA ARG A 92 12.07 17.86 -8.74
C ARG A 92 12.70 18.32 -7.43
N GLY A 93 11.89 18.66 -6.43
CA GLY A 93 12.37 19.07 -5.10
C GLY A 93 13.14 17.96 -4.40
N LEU A 94 12.62 16.72 -4.45
CA LEU A 94 13.29 15.54 -3.91
C LEU A 94 14.64 15.29 -4.62
N TRP A 95 14.67 15.35 -5.96
CA TRP A 95 15.91 15.20 -6.74
C TRP A 95 16.97 16.25 -6.39
N GLN A 96 16.55 17.51 -6.28
CA GLN A 96 17.44 18.62 -5.93
C GLN A 96 17.98 18.50 -4.51
N ARG A 97 17.18 17.98 -3.57
CA ARG A 97 17.57 17.82 -2.17
C ARG A 97 18.46 16.59 -1.94
N SER A 98 18.11 15.45 -2.52
CA SER A 98 18.81 14.18 -2.32
C SER A 98 18.61 13.23 -3.50
N ARG A 99 19.58 13.18 -4.42
CA ARG A 99 19.56 12.25 -5.56
C ARG A 99 19.50 10.78 -5.15
N ARG A 100 20.12 10.44 -4.01
CA ARG A 100 20.14 9.07 -3.49
C ARG A 100 18.75 8.65 -3.01
N GLU A 101 18.09 9.48 -2.22
CA GLU A 101 16.73 9.21 -1.74
C GLU A 101 15.74 9.20 -2.89
N PHE A 102 15.87 10.13 -3.84
CA PHE A 102 15.11 10.11 -5.09
C PHE A 102 15.25 8.76 -5.80
N ALA A 103 16.48 8.29 -6.04
CA ALA A 103 16.71 7.03 -6.74
C ALA A 103 16.10 5.83 -6.00
N LEU A 104 16.18 5.81 -4.66
CA LEU A 104 15.58 4.75 -3.85
C LEU A 104 14.04 4.77 -3.88
N ILE A 105 13.44 5.95 -3.68
CA ILE A 105 11.99 6.13 -3.61
C ILE A 105 11.36 5.91 -4.99
N VAL A 106 11.84 6.64 -6.00
CA VAL A 106 11.31 6.59 -7.36
C VAL A 106 11.66 5.27 -8.01
N GLY A 107 12.88 4.76 -7.82
CA GLY A 107 13.28 3.46 -8.35
C GLY A 107 12.50 2.31 -7.72
N GLY A 108 12.32 2.32 -6.39
CA GLY A 108 11.49 1.33 -5.69
C GLY A 108 10.03 1.38 -6.10
N PHE A 109 9.45 2.59 -6.18
CA PHE A 109 8.08 2.77 -6.66
C PHE A 109 7.92 2.32 -8.12
N ALA A 110 8.84 2.69 -9.02
CA ALA A 110 8.81 2.31 -10.42
C ALA A 110 8.98 0.80 -10.62
N ALA A 111 9.88 0.14 -9.87
CA ALA A 111 10.05 -1.30 -9.93
C ALA A 111 8.77 -2.04 -9.54
N MET A 112 8.09 -1.58 -8.47
CA MET A 112 6.82 -2.17 -8.03
C MET A 112 5.68 -1.87 -9.00
N LEU A 113 5.61 -0.64 -9.51
CA LEU A 113 4.65 -0.27 -10.54
C LEU A 113 4.80 -1.18 -11.76
N LEU A 114 6.02 -1.34 -12.29
CA LEU A 114 6.28 -2.21 -13.45
C LEU A 114 5.94 -3.67 -13.17
N LEU A 115 6.30 -4.19 -12.00
CA LEU A 115 5.97 -5.56 -11.61
C LEU A 115 4.46 -5.77 -11.57
N PHE A 116 3.74 -4.95 -10.82
CA PHE A 116 2.29 -5.13 -10.64
C PHE A 116 1.48 -4.70 -11.85
N SER A 117 2.00 -3.85 -12.73
CA SER A 117 1.40 -3.56 -14.04
C SER A 117 1.32 -4.77 -14.95
N THR A 118 1.92 -5.90 -14.59
CA THR A 118 1.73 -7.16 -15.33
C THR A 118 0.75 -8.11 -14.63
N SER A 119 0.27 -7.78 -13.41
CA SER A 119 -0.44 -8.70 -12.51
C SER A 119 -1.97 -8.58 -12.51
N THR A 120 -2.68 -9.70 -12.52
CA THR A 120 -4.18 -9.77 -12.49
C THR A 120 -4.77 -10.67 -11.39
N THR A 121 -4.00 -10.90 -10.33
CA THR A 121 -4.18 -12.03 -9.40
C THR A 121 -5.44 -12.02 -8.49
N PHE A 122 -6.03 -10.87 -8.17
CA PHE A 122 -7.12 -10.74 -7.17
C PHE A 122 -8.49 -10.30 -7.71
N ASN A 123 -8.56 -9.83 -8.95
CA ASN A 123 -9.81 -9.51 -9.64
C ASN A 123 -9.60 -9.82 -11.12
N PRO A 124 -10.35 -10.78 -11.71
CA PRO A 124 -10.02 -11.28 -13.02
C PRO A 124 -10.02 -10.12 -14.00
N TYR A 125 -9.00 -10.09 -14.85
CA TYR A 125 -8.87 -9.10 -15.92
C TYR A 125 -8.60 -7.65 -15.46
N THR A 126 -8.33 -7.40 -14.18
CA THR A 126 -8.00 -6.04 -13.70
C THR A 126 -6.63 -5.96 -13.04
N ASN A 127 -5.86 -4.93 -13.40
CA ASN A 127 -4.52 -4.66 -12.84
C ASN A 127 -4.63 -3.74 -11.62
N ASP A 128 -5.23 -4.19 -10.53
CA ASP A 128 -5.72 -3.29 -9.49
C ASP A 128 -4.68 -2.36 -8.84
N GLY A 129 -4.96 -1.05 -8.79
CA GLY A 129 -4.16 -0.06 -8.07
C GLY A 129 -3.95 -0.37 -6.56
N ARG A 130 -4.70 -1.31 -5.98
CA ARG A 130 -4.47 -1.84 -4.63
C ARG A 130 -3.04 -2.39 -4.45
N TYR A 131 -2.41 -2.97 -5.47
CA TYR A 131 -1.08 -3.57 -5.31
C TYR A 131 0.04 -2.57 -5.02
N ILE A 132 -0.13 -1.32 -5.43
CA ILE A 132 0.84 -0.25 -5.15
C ILE A 132 0.60 0.42 -3.77
N THR A 133 -0.48 0.07 -3.05
CA THR A 133 -0.85 0.65 -1.74
C THR A 133 0.29 0.63 -0.72
N PRO A 134 1.02 -0.49 -0.52
CA PRO A 134 2.14 -0.53 0.43
C PRO A 134 3.26 0.45 0.09
N PHE A 135 3.38 0.82 -1.19
CA PHE A 135 4.42 1.71 -1.71
C PHE A 135 3.96 3.18 -1.81
N LEU A 136 2.67 3.45 -1.56
CA LEU A 136 2.19 4.82 -1.45
C LEU A 136 2.92 5.58 -0.36
N GLY A 137 3.28 4.94 0.76
CA GLY A 137 4.07 5.59 1.80
C GLY A 137 5.38 6.20 1.27
N LEU A 138 6.05 5.54 0.31
CA LEU A 138 7.24 6.06 -0.36
C LEU A 138 6.89 7.24 -1.28
N TRP A 139 5.80 7.11 -2.06
CA TRP A 139 5.33 8.16 -2.96
C TRP A 139 4.91 9.43 -2.22
N PHE A 140 4.34 9.30 -1.03
CA PHE A 140 3.91 10.45 -0.21
C PHE A 140 5.09 11.29 0.32
N VAL A 141 6.32 10.77 0.32
CA VAL A 141 7.53 11.58 0.56
C VAL A 141 7.64 12.63 -0.55
N ALA A 142 7.47 12.25 -1.81
CA ALA A 142 7.46 13.18 -2.93
C ALA A 142 6.27 14.15 -2.84
N VAL A 143 5.09 13.69 -2.42
CA VAL A 143 3.93 14.58 -2.16
C VAL A 143 4.31 15.66 -1.14
N GLY A 144 5.03 15.31 -0.07
CA GLY A 144 5.52 16.26 0.93
C GLY A 144 6.36 17.38 0.32
N PHE A 145 7.27 17.07 -0.60
CA PHE A 145 8.03 18.08 -1.35
C PHE A 145 7.16 18.91 -2.30
N GLY A 146 6.18 18.28 -2.95
CA GLY A 146 5.25 18.97 -3.85
C GLY A 146 4.34 19.95 -3.12
N VAL A 147 3.97 19.61 -1.87
CA VAL A 147 3.26 20.52 -0.97
C VAL A 147 4.22 21.58 -0.44
N ALA A 148 5.38 21.23 0.11
CA ALA A 148 6.27 22.17 0.79
C ALA A 148 6.85 23.26 -0.11
N GLY A 149 7.04 22.98 -1.41
CA GLY A 149 7.87 23.78 -2.32
C GLY A 149 7.36 25.16 -2.76
N ASN A 150 6.56 25.91 -2.00
CA ASN A 150 6.14 27.26 -2.41
C ASN A 150 5.88 28.22 -1.23
N ASP A 151 6.74 29.23 -1.13
CA ASP A 151 6.68 30.41 -0.23
C ASP A 151 5.72 31.48 -0.79
N GLY A 152 4.46 31.10 -1.02
CA GLY A 152 3.42 32.00 -1.52
C GLY A 152 2.86 32.95 -0.45
N SER A 153 2.08 33.95 -0.87
CA SER A 153 1.32 34.80 0.05
C SER A 153 0.41 34.00 0.98
N ARG A 154 0.08 34.54 2.16
CA ARG A 154 -0.80 33.87 3.15
C ARG A 154 -2.13 33.38 2.57
N GLU A 155 -2.74 34.14 1.65
CA GLU A 155 -3.98 33.75 0.98
C GLU A 155 -3.79 32.55 0.04
N LEU A 156 -2.71 32.53 -0.75
CA LEU A 156 -2.37 31.39 -1.62
C LEU A 156 -2.04 30.13 -0.80
N SER A 157 -1.47 30.29 0.40
CA SER A 157 -1.23 29.19 1.32
C SER A 157 -2.54 28.58 1.85
N GLY A 158 -3.55 29.40 2.13
CA GLY A 158 -4.87 28.96 2.58
C GLY A 158 -5.59 28.15 1.49
N LEU A 159 -5.68 28.71 0.28
CA LEU A 159 -6.28 28.03 -0.87
C LEU A 159 -5.56 26.72 -1.20
N ARG A 160 -4.22 26.71 -1.20
CA ARG A 160 -3.42 25.50 -1.44
C ARG A 160 -3.73 24.42 -0.40
N SER A 161 -3.78 24.80 0.88
CA SER A 161 -4.08 23.86 1.96
C SER A 161 -5.48 23.26 1.80
N ALA A 162 -6.47 24.08 1.41
CA ALA A 162 -7.82 23.62 1.11
C ALA A 162 -7.85 22.64 -0.09
N VAL A 163 -7.08 22.91 -1.15
CA VAL A 163 -6.97 22.00 -2.31
C VAL A 163 -6.31 20.68 -1.91
N VAL A 164 -5.18 20.72 -1.19
CA VAL A 164 -4.49 19.50 -0.71
C VAL A 164 -5.42 18.68 0.18
N PHE A 165 -6.12 19.34 1.09
CA PHE A 165 -7.12 18.71 1.97
C PHE A 165 -8.26 18.10 1.16
N GLY A 166 -8.82 18.83 0.20
CA GLY A 166 -9.88 18.34 -0.69
C GLY A 166 -9.44 17.12 -1.50
N LEU A 167 -8.25 17.15 -2.10
CA LEU A 167 -7.68 16.02 -2.84
C LEU A 167 -7.44 14.81 -1.93
N PHE A 168 -6.99 15.03 -0.70
CA PHE A 168 -6.79 13.96 0.28
C PHE A 168 -8.11 13.28 0.66
N PHE A 169 -9.15 14.05 1.00
CA PHE A 169 -10.46 13.50 1.32
C PHE A 169 -11.14 12.84 0.12
N LEU A 170 -10.98 13.39 -1.09
CA LEU A 170 -11.43 12.75 -2.32
C LEU A 170 -10.72 11.41 -2.54
N SER A 171 -9.42 11.34 -2.24
CA SER A 171 -8.65 10.09 -2.32
C SER A 171 -9.17 9.03 -1.34
N ILE A 172 -9.44 9.42 -0.09
CA ILE A 172 -10.03 8.52 0.92
C ILE A 172 -11.40 8.02 0.43
N ARG A 173 -12.27 8.92 -0.01
CA ARG A 173 -13.59 8.57 -0.54
C ARG A 173 -13.49 7.57 -1.67
N ASN A 174 -12.66 7.85 -2.68
CA ASN A 174 -12.53 6.99 -3.86
C ASN A 174 -12.01 5.60 -3.48
N GLN A 175 -11.02 5.52 -2.59
CA GLN A 175 -10.50 4.24 -2.08
C GLN A 175 -11.56 3.45 -1.29
N ILE A 176 -12.33 4.11 -0.42
CA ILE A 176 -13.44 3.45 0.31
C ILE A 176 -14.48 2.92 -0.67
N MET A 177 -14.88 3.71 -1.68
CA MET A 177 -15.85 3.29 -2.68
C MET A 177 -15.32 2.14 -3.53
N HIS A 178 -14.06 2.20 -3.96
CA HIS A 178 -13.41 1.12 -4.71
C HIS A 178 -13.41 -0.19 -3.93
N ILE A 179 -13.05 -0.15 -2.64
CA ILE A 179 -13.10 -1.31 -1.74
C ILE A 179 -14.55 -1.80 -1.58
N ALA A 180 -15.48 -0.89 -1.26
CA ALA A 180 -16.88 -1.24 -1.02
C ALA A 180 -17.53 -1.91 -2.23
N PHE A 181 -17.24 -1.45 -3.46
CA PHE A 181 -17.76 -2.08 -4.68
C PHE A 181 -16.97 -3.32 -5.11
N SER A 182 -15.66 -3.40 -4.83
CA SER A 182 -14.86 -4.60 -5.11
C SER A 182 -15.25 -5.79 -4.24
N TRP A 183 -15.68 -5.55 -3.00
CA TRP A 183 -16.12 -6.57 -2.04
C TRP A 183 -17.64 -6.61 -1.86
N GLY A 184 -18.36 -5.71 -2.53
CA GLY A 184 -19.81 -5.54 -2.40
C GLY A 184 -20.65 -6.62 -3.05
N HIS A 185 -20.05 -7.62 -3.70
CA HIS A 185 -20.80 -8.74 -4.27
C HIS A 185 -21.57 -9.54 -3.21
N ASP A 186 -21.07 -9.58 -1.97
CA ASP A 186 -21.68 -10.34 -0.86
C ASP A 186 -22.31 -9.43 0.22
N PHE A 187 -22.30 -8.10 0.04
CA PHE A 187 -22.82 -7.17 1.03
C PHE A 187 -24.31 -6.86 0.78
N ASP A 188 -25.17 -7.46 1.60
CA ASP A 188 -26.61 -7.20 1.55
C ASP A 188 -26.96 -5.81 2.07
N LEU A 189 -27.17 -4.86 1.14
CA LEU A 189 -27.61 -3.51 1.46
C LEU A 189 -28.99 -3.48 2.12
N ALA A 190 -29.84 -4.49 1.90
CA ALA A 190 -31.15 -4.58 2.54
C ALA A 190 -31.06 -4.91 4.05
N ALA A 191 -29.91 -5.42 4.51
CA ALA A 191 -29.66 -5.68 5.93
C ALA A 191 -29.28 -4.42 6.73
N LEU A 192 -29.09 -3.26 6.07
CA LEU A 192 -28.72 -2.01 6.74
C LEU A 192 -29.91 -1.32 7.40
N ARG A 193 -29.69 -0.77 8.59
CA ARG A 193 -30.63 0.13 9.25
C ARG A 193 -30.76 1.47 8.49
N PRO A 194 -31.91 2.17 8.57
CA PRO A 194 -32.13 3.44 7.88
C PRO A 194 -31.10 4.54 8.22
N LEU A 195 -30.56 4.54 9.44
CA LEU A 195 -29.52 5.48 9.85
C LEU A 195 -28.14 4.96 9.45
N SER A 196 -27.45 5.72 8.60
CA SER A 196 -26.15 5.33 8.02
C SER A 196 -25.06 5.02 9.06
N VAL A 197 -25.10 5.65 10.22
CA VAL A 197 -24.06 5.54 11.28
C VAL A 197 -24.54 4.71 12.49
N ALA A 198 -25.59 3.90 12.32
CA ALA A 198 -25.97 2.95 13.37
C ALA A 198 -24.79 2.02 13.69
N PRO A 199 -24.44 1.77 14.96
CA PRO A 199 -23.33 0.89 15.35
C PRO A 199 -23.41 -0.50 14.68
N GLU A 200 -24.62 -1.00 14.44
CA GLU A 200 -24.87 -2.27 13.76
C GLU A 200 -24.47 -2.22 12.28
N ASN A 201 -24.73 -1.11 11.59
CA ASN A 201 -24.31 -0.90 10.19
C ASN A 201 -22.79 -0.83 10.09
N ILE A 202 -22.14 -0.13 11.03
CA ILE A 202 -20.67 -0.07 11.10
C ILE A 202 -20.10 -1.47 11.34
N ALA A 203 -20.66 -2.24 12.28
CA ALA A 203 -20.21 -3.59 12.57
C ALA A 203 -20.45 -4.56 11.40
N ALA A 204 -21.55 -4.41 10.66
CA ALA A 204 -21.86 -5.19 9.47
C ALA A 204 -20.87 -4.87 8.34
N LEU A 205 -20.66 -3.58 8.05
CA LEU A 205 -19.67 -3.13 7.06
C LEU A 205 -18.26 -3.60 7.44
N TRP A 206 -17.87 -3.48 8.71
CA TRP A 206 -16.56 -3.90 9.18
C TRP A 206 -16.34 -5.40 9.03
N ARG A 207 -17.36 -6.23 9.33
CA ARG A 207 -17.29 -7.69 9.13
C ARG A 207 -17.25 -8.08 7.66
N ALA A 208 -18.00 -7.37 6.82
CA ALA A 208 -18.03 -7.64 5.39
C ALA A 208 -16.71 -7.25 4.69
N VAL A 209 -16.15 -6.10 5.05
CA VAL A 209 -14.89 -5.59 4.47
C VAL A 209 -13.67 -6.29 5.07
N PHE A 210 -13.72 -6.62 6.37
CA PHE A 210 -12.63 -7.26 7.10
C PHE A 210 -13.14 -8.55 7.76
N PRO A 211 -13.26 -9.66 7.03
CA PRO A 211 -13.69 -10.94 7.61
C PRO A 211 -12.76 -11.41 8.75
N ASN A 212 -11.49 -10.98 8.73
CA ASN A 212 -10.51 -11.22 9.78
C ASN A 212 -10.40 -10.09 10.81
N ALA A 213 -11.40 -9.20 10.92
CA ALA A 213 -11.42 -8.08 11.86
C ALA A 213 -11.10 -8.49 13.30
N ALA A 214 -11.51 -9.68 13.71
CA ALA A 214 -11.21 -10.24 15.04
C ALA A 214 -9.70 -10.40 15.30
N ASN A 215 -8.88 -10.52 14.25
CA ASN A 215 -7.42 -10.68 14.32
C ASN A 215 -6.67 -9.34 14.29
N VAL A 216 -7.35 -8.20 14.13
CA VAL A 216 -6.72 -6.86 14.13
C VAL A 216 -5.94 -6.57 15.42
N PRO A 217 -6.44 -6.91 16.63
CA PRO A 217 -5.66 -6.75 17.86
C PRO A 217 -4.36 -7.56 17.88
N LEU A 218 -4.34 -8.76 17.29
CA LEU A 218 -3.13 -9.59 17.17
C LEU A 218 -2.10 -8.91 16.26
N TRP A 219 -2.54 -8.39 15.10
CA TRP A 219 -1.69 -7.63 14.20
C TRP A 219 -1.07 -6.39 14.86
N TRP A 220 -1.87 -5.62 15.60
CA TRP A 220 -1.38 -4.48 16.36
C TRP A 220 -0.40 -4.88 17.46
N GLY A 221 -0.65 -6.01 18.13
CA GLY A 221 0.28 -6.60 19.10
C GLY A 221 1.64 -6.94 18.48
N MET A 222 1.66 -7.54 17.29
CA MET A 222 2.91 -7.85 16.58
C MET A 222 3.66 -6.61 16.11
N LEU A 223 2.95 -5.57 15.66
CA LEU A 223 3.55 -4.27 15.31
C LEU A 223 4.15 -3.57 16.53
N ALA A 224 3.46 -3.62 17.67
CA ALA A 224 3.96 -3.09 18.93
C ALA A 224 5.23 -3.84 19.39
N LEU A 225 5.23 -5.18 19.30
CA LEU A 225 6.38 -6.03 19.62
C LEU A 225 7.60 -5.75 18.73
N THR A 226 7.39 -5.61 17.42
CA THR A 226 8.47 -5.27 16.46
C THR A 226 9.02 -3.87 16.72
N TRP A 227 8.17 -2.90 17.02
CA TRP A 227 8.61 -1.56 17.44
C TRP A 227 9.42 -1.60 18.74
N PHE A 228 8.99 -2.39 19.73
CA PHE A 228 9.68 -2.54 21.01
C PHE A 228 11.05 -3.21 20.82
N ALA A 229 11.11 -4.28 20.02
CA ALA A 229 12.36 -4.97 19.68
C ALA A 229 13.32 -4.03 18.93
N ALA A 230 12.83 -3.21 17.99
CA ALA A 230 13.63 -2.22 17.30
C ALA A 230 14.21 -1.16 18.26
N ARG A 231 13.46 -0.74 19.28
CA ARG A 231 13.96 0.17 20.32
C ARG A 231 15.02 -0.44 21.22
N LEU A 232 14.90 -1.73 21.57
CA LEU A 232 15.91 -2.44 22.37
C LEU A 232 17.23 -2.62 21.61
N VAL A 233 17.17 -2.73 20.27
CA VAL A 233 18.33 -2.91 19.40
C VAL A 233 18.94 -1.56 18.98
N SER A 234 18.17 -0.47 19.00
CA SER A 234 18.68 0.88 18.78
C SER A 234 19.68 1.21 19.89
N PRO A 235 20.95 1.54 19.56
CA PRO A 235 21.85 2.10 20.56
C PRO A 235 21.15 3.33 21.15
N GLN A 236 21.03 3.40 22.47
CA GLN A 236 20.69 4.65 23.11
C GLN A 236 21.73 5.66 22.61
N GLN A 237 21.31 6.63 21.81
CA GLN A 237 22.08 7.86 21.63
C GLN A 237 22.00 8.55 22.99
N HIS A 238 22.83 8.09 23.93
CA HIS A 238 23.09 8.79 25.16
C HIS A 238 23.73 10.11 24.75
N ASN A 239 22.97 11.18 24.99
CA ASN A 239 23.39 12.55 25.19
C ASN A 239 24.90 12.65 25.48
N LEU A 240 25.67 12.98 24.45
CA LEU A 240 26.98 13.60 24.59
C LEU A 240 26.83 15.04 24.12
N GLU A 241 26.02 15.79 24.84
CA GLU A 241 26.08 17.24 24.91
C GLU A 241 26.29 17.61 26.38
N THR A 242 27.56 17.51 26.79
CA THR A 242 28.17 18.23 27.92
C THR A 242 29.52 18.70 27.46
#